data_AF-A0A410P376-F1
#
_entry.id   AF-A0A410P376-F1
#
_cell.length_a   1.000
_cell.length_b   1.000
_cell.length_c   1.000
_cell.angle_alpha   90.00
_cell.angle_beta   90.00
_cell.angle_gamma   90.00
#
_symmetry.space_group_name_H-M   'P 1'
#
loop_
_entity.id
_entity.type
_entity.pdbx_description
1 polymer ?
#
loop_
_entity_poly.entity_id
_entity_poly.type
_entity_poly.pdbx_seq_one_letter_code
_entity_poly.pdbx_strand_id
1 'polypeptide(L)'
;MAKIRLDLHDIFNKGQAIDAELCRVMNEAVSKRIPLVEIITGKGSGELKKRVLRFLDQPAIKQLYHRVEKDDKNFGRVFVHFKPMSDRKKIGLYGYSSENKRSF
;
A
#
# COMPACT_ATOMS: atom_id res chain seq x y z
N MET A 1 16.89 -2.10 2.22
CA MET A 1 15.79 -1.47 1.44
C MET A 1 14.77 -0.95 2.43
N ALA A 2 14.33 0.32 2.30
CA ALA A 2 13.39 0.91 3.25
C ALA A 2 12.02 0.21 3.19
N LYS A 3 11.36 0.03 4.33
CA LYS A 3 10.02 -0.55 4.42
C LYS A 3 9.19 0.13 5.50
N ILE A 4 7.87 0.16 5.32
CA ILE A 4 6.90 0.51 6.37
C ILE A 4 6.27 -0.79 6.87
N ARG A 5 6.15 -0.94 8.20
CA ARG A 5 5.49 -2.07 8.84
C ARG A 5 4.17 -1.58 9.45
N LEU A 6 3.07 -2.21 9.09
CA LEU A 6 1.73 -1.96 9.63
C LEU A 6 1.27 -3.20 10.40
N ASP A 7 1.01 -3.02 11.69
CA ASP A 7 0.39 -4.05 12.51
C ASP A 7 -1.11 -3.77 12.66
N LEU A 8 -1.94 -4.74 12.24
CA LEU A 8 -3.39 -4.64 12.31
C LEU A 8 -3.97 -5.52 13.43
N HIS A 9 -3.15 -6.23 14.21
CA HIS A 9 -3.63 -7.11 15.28
C HIS A 9 -4.44 -6.36 16.32
N ASP A 10 -4.00 -5.17 16.74
CA ASP A 10 -4.66 -4.42 17.81
C ASP A 10 -6.03 -3.84 17.40
N ILE A 11 -6.28 -3.72 16.09
CA ILE A 11 -7.50 -3.14 15.53
C ILE A 11 -8.29 -4.12 14.67
N PHE A 12 -8.05 -5.42 14.81
CA PHE A 12 -8.62 -6.47 13.95
C PHE A 12 -10.15 -6.45 13.88
N ASN A 13 -10.82 -6.00 14.95
CA ASN A 13 -12.28 -5.90 15.06
C ASN A 13 -12.85 -4.52 14.67
N LYS A 14 -11.99 -3.53 14.37
CA LYS A 14 -12.37 -2.16 14.02
C LYS A 14 -12.23 -1.94 12.51
N GLY A 15 -13.22 -2.40 11.75
CA GLY A 15 -13.19 -2.37 10.28
C GLY A 15 -12.83 -1.01 9.66
N GLN A 16 -13.44 0.07 10.14
CA GLN A 16 -13.15 1.44 9.65
C GLN A 16 -11.71 1.89 9.99
N ALA A 17 -11.21 1.52 11.16
CA ALA A 17 -9.84 1.85 11.56
C ALA A 17 -8.81 1.11 10.69
N ILE A 18 -9.09 -0.15 10.33
CA ILE A 18 -8.25 -0.92 9.42
C ILE A 18 -8.12 -0.21 8.07
N ASP A 19 -9.26 0.19 7.47
CA ASP A 19 -9.26 0.83 6.15
C ASP A 19 -8.55 2.19 6.19
N ALA A 20 -8.72 2.96 7.29
CA ALA A 20 -8.02 4.22 7.51
C ALA A 20 -6.50 4.05 7.64
N GLU A 21 -6.04 3.07 8.42
CA GLU A 21 -4.61 2.80 8.59
C GLU A 21 -3.98 2.26 7.30
N LEU A 22 -4.69 1.41 6.56
CA LEU A 22 -4.26 0.97 5.23
C LEU A 22 -4.08 2.17 4.29
N CYS A 23 -5.07 3.05 4.18
CA CYS A 23 -4.95 4.29 3.40
C CYS A 23 -3.76 5.13 3.84
N ARG A 24 -3.56 5.32 5.15
CA ARG A 24 -2.46 6.10 5.72
C ARG A 24 -1.10 5.55 5.28
N VAL A 25 -0.85 4.25 5.44
CA VAL A 25 0.45 3.65 5.09
C VAL A 25 0.69 3.60 3.59
N MET A 26 -0.36 3.43 2.77
CA MET A 26 -0.23 3.47 1.32
C MET A 26 0.18 4.87 0.85
N ASN A 27 -0.48 5.91 1.37
CA ASN A 27 -0.14 7.30 1.08
C ASN A 27 1.25 7.67 1.60
N GLU A 28 1.62 7.19 2.79
CA GLU A 28 2.95 7.40 3.35
C GLU A 28 4.04 6.76 2.48
N ALA A 29 3.84 5.51 2.02
CA ALA A 29 4.77 4.82 1.14
C ALA A 29 4.94 5.52 -0.20
N VAL A 30 3.86 6.09 -0.74
CA VAL A 30 3.92 6.95 -1.93
C VAL A 30 4.70 8.22 -1.58
N SER A 31 4.25 9.04 -0.64
CA SER A 31 4.89 10.32 -0.30
C SER A 31 6.40 10.19 -0.02
N LYS A 32 6.79 9.21 0.79
CA LYS A 32 8.19 8.95 1.18
C LYS A 32 8.96 8.07 0.18
N ARG A 33 8.35 7.69 -0.95
CA ARG A 33 8.93 6.82 -1.98
C ARG A 33 9.45 5.49 -1.44
N ILE A 34 8.77 4.94 -0.43
CA ILE A 34 9.10 3.63 0.12
C ILE A 34 8.70 2.56 -0.90
N PRO A 35 9.57 1.57 -1.18
CA PRO A 35 9.28 0.54 -2.17
C PRO A 35 8.43 -0.61 -1.61
N LEU A 36 8.38 -0.79 -0.29
CA LEU A 36 7.78 -1.96 0.35
C LEU A 36 6.94 -1.58 1.57
N VAL A 37 5.70 -2.07 1.64
CA VAL A 37 4.88 -2.09 2.85
C VAL A 37 4.67 -3.52 3.28
N GLU A 38 4.91 -3.80 4.56
CA GLU A 38 4.67 -5.06 5.23
C GLU A 38 3.43 -4.92 6.13
N ILE A 39 2.38 -5.67 5.84
CA ILE A 39 1.11 -5.65 6.57
C ILE A 39 0.98 -6.96 7.37
N ILE A 40 0.77 -6.85 8.67
CA ILE A 40 0.62 -7.99 9.58
C ILE A 40 -0.86 -8.17 9.88
N THR A 41 -1.41 -9.29 9.42
CA THR A 41 -2.83 -9.65 9.57
C THR A 41 -3.04 -10.81 10.54
N GLY A 42 -1.96 -11.53 10.89
CA GLY A 42 -2.03 -12.65 11.85
C GLY A 42 -2.52 -13.97 11.28
N LYS A 43 -2.37 -15.01 12.08
CA LYS A 43 -2.67 -16.41 11.68
C LYS A 43 -4.11 -16.84 12.01
N GLY A 44 -4.99 -15.91 12.38
CA GLY A 44 -6.37 -16.21 12.79
C GLY A 44 -7.26 -16.77 11.67
N SER A 45 -8.56 -16.50 11.73
CA SER A 45 -9.58 -16.97 10.76
C SER A 45 -9.32 -16.59 9.28
N GLY A 46 -8.36 -15.70 9.02
CA GLY A 46 -8.03 -15.18 7.71
C GLY A 46 -8.96 -14.05 7.23
N GLU A 47 -9.95 -13.65 8.02
CA GLU A 47 -10.88 -12.56 7.67
C GLU A 47 -10.16 -11.22 7.51
N LEU A 48 -9.24 -10.91 8.42
CA LEU A 48 -8.42 -9.69 8.32
C LEU A 48 -7.57 -9.70 7.04
N LYS A 49 -7.00 -10.86 6.68
CA LYS A 49 -6.27 -11.03 5.42
C LYS A 49 -7.18 -10.83 4.20
N LYS A 50 -8.37 -11.40 4.20
CA LYS A 50 -9.37 -11.20 3.12
C LYS A 50 -9.74 -9.73 2.96
N ARG A 51 -9.97 -9.02 4.07
CA ARG A 51 -10.25 -7.58 4.08
C ARG A 51 -9.10 -6.78 3.46
N VAL A 52 -7.86 -7.02 3.89
CA VAL A 52 -6.68 -6.35 3.34
C VAL A 52 -6.55 -6.60 1.84
N LEU A 53 -6.72 -7.84 1.38
CA LEU A 53 -6.65 -8.17 -0.05
C LEU A 53 -7.75 -7.47 -0.85
N ARG A 54 -8.97 -7.37 -0.32
CA ARG A 54 -10.07 -6.63 -0.95
C ARG A 54 -9.80 -5.13 -1.01
N PHE A 55 -9.18 -4.56 0.03
CA PHE A 55 -8.73 -3.16 0.02
C PHE A 55 -7.69 -2.91 -1.08
N LEU A 56 -6.68 -3.79 -1.18
CA LEU A 56 -5.63 -3.65 -2.17
C LEU A 56 -6.14 -3.76 -3.61
N ASP A 57 -7.17 -4.57 -3.85
CA ASP A 57 -7.75 -4.75 -5.19
C ASP A 57 -8.57 -3.56 -5.69
N GLN A 58 -8.85 -2.57 -4.84
CA GLN A 58 -9.52 -1.33 -5.26
C GLN A 58 -8.68 -0.63 -6.36
N PRO A 59 -9.28 -0.20 -7.49
CA PRO A 59 -8.52 0.37 -8.62
C PRO A 59 -7.57 1.52 -8.24
N ALA A 60 -8.02 2.41 -7.36
CA ALA A 60 -7.23 3.55 -6.87
C ALA A 60 -5.99 3.15 -6.07
N ILE A 61 -6.02 1.99 -5.41
CA ILE A 61 -4.90 1.44 -4.62
C ILE A 61 -4.03 0.54 -5.49
N LYS A 62 -4.65 -0.29 -6.34
CA LYS A 62 -3.98 -1.23 -7.24
C LYS A 62 -3.00 -0.56 -8.20
N GLN A 63 -3.31 0.66 -8.66
CA GLN A 63 -2.41 1.43 -9.51
C GLN A 63 -1.10 1.86 -8.83
N LEU A 64 -1.02 1.87 -7.49
CA LEU A 64 0.15 2.33 -6.73
C LEU A 64 1.30 1.30 -6.71
N TYR A 65 0.95 0.02 -6.86
CA TYR A 65 1.87 -1.10 -6.73
C TYR A 65 1.88 -1.98 -7.98
N HIS A 66 2.87 -2.88 -8.07
CA HIS A 66 2.99 -3.82 -9.19
C HIS A 66 2.95 -5.28 -8.74
N ARG A 67 3.20 -5.56 -7.45
CA ARG A 67 3.18 -6.91 -6.89
C ARG A 67 2.66 -6.90 -5.45
N VAL A 68 1.84 -7.89 -5.13
CA VAL A 68 1.46 -8.25 -3.75
C VAL A 68 1.95 -9.66 -3.51
N GLU A 69 2.73 -9.86 -2.47
CA GLU A 69 3.22 -11.16 -2.04
C GLU A 69 2.50 -11.58 -0.76
N LYS A 70 2.04 -12.83 -0.75
CA LYS A 70 1.45 -13.47 0.42
C LYS A 70 2.53 -14.37 0.99
N ASP A 71 2.85 -14.22 2.26
CA ASP A 71 3.88 -15.07 2.89
C ASP A 71 3.33 -16.50 3.03
N ASP A 72 3.92 -17.44 2.30
CA ASP A 72 3.51 -18.85 2.28
C ASP A 72 3.99 -19.63 3.50
N LYS A 73 4.94 -19.07 4.27
CA LYS A 73 5.49 -19.67 5.50
C LYS A 73 4.89 -19.03 6.75
N ASN A 74 4.56 -17.75 6.69
CA ASN A 74 3.93 -17.00 7.77
C ASN A 74 2.65 -16.30 7.27
N PHE A 75 1.58 -17.08 7.13
CA PHE A 75 0.31 -16.69 6.51
C PHE A 75 -0.32 -15.37 6.99
N GLY A 76 0.11 -14.88 8.16
CA GLY A 76 -0.31 -13.60 8.74
C GLY A 76 0.43 -12.37 8.21
N ARG A 77 1.11 -12.45 7.07
CA ARG A 77 1.81 -11.33 6.45
C ARG A 77 1.44 -11.17 4.98
N VAL A 78 1.33 -9.91 4.57
CA VAL A 78 1.12 -9.49 3.19
C VAL A 78 2.13 -8.38 2.88
N PHE A 79 2.81 -8.51 1.77
CA PHE A 79 3.79 -7.54 1.30
C PHE A 79 3.28 -6.85 0.05
N VAL A 80 3.42 -5.52 0.01
CA VAL A 80 3.00 -4.69 -1.13
C VAL A 80 4.23 -4.01 -1.71
N HIS A 81 4.57 -4.37 -2.94
CA HIS A 81 5.72 -3.84 -3.67
C HIS A 81 5.27 -2.70 -4.60
N PHE A 82 5.63 -1.48 -4.24
CA PHE A 82 5.21 -0.29 -4.96
C PHE A 82 5.94 -0.18 -6.30
N LYS A 83 5.27 0.44 -7.29
CA LYS A 83 5.89 0.72 -8.59
C LYS A 83 7.20 1.51 -8.41
N PRO A 84 8.19 1.38 -9.30
CA PRO A 84 9.36 2.27 -9.29
C PRO A 84 8.96 3.69 -9.71
N MET A 85 9.80 4.67 -9.38
CA MET A 85 9.56 6.10 -9.66
C MET A 85 9.18 6.37 -11.12
N SER A 86 9.83 5.68 -12.07
CA SER A 86 9.59 5.83 -13.51
C SER A 86 8.14 5.54 -13.90
N ASP A 87 7.52 4.53 -13.30
CA ASP A 87 6.13 4.17 -13.60
C ASP A 87 5.14 5.04 -12.82
N ARG A 88 5.52 5.50 -11.62
CA ARG A 88 4.68 6.44 -10.85
C ARG A 88 4.51 7.79 -11.56
N LYS A 89 5.52 8.26 -12.31
CA LYS A 89 5.43 9.48 -13.13
C LYS A 89 4.42 9.35 -14.28
N LYS A 90 4.37 8.18 -14.94
CA LYS A 90 3.45 7.92 -16.07
C LYS A 90 1.98 8.00 -15.66
N ILE A 91 1.66 7.59 -14.43
CA ILE A 91 0.30 7.60 -13.89
C ILE A 91 -0.04 8.89 -13.12
N GLY A 92 0.79 9.93 -13.22
CA GLY A 92 0.53 11.24 -12.60
C GLY A 92 0.62 11.26 -11.06
N LEU A 93 1.16 10.21 -10.42
CA LEU A 93 1.09 10.02 -8.97
C LEU A 93 1.86 11.07 -8.13
N TYR A 94 2.75 11.84 -8.77
CA TYR A 94 3.59 12.85 -8.10
C TYR A 94 3.48 14.24 -8.72
N GLY A 95 2.41 14.54 -9.46
CA GLY A 95 2.15 15.89 -9.96
C GLY A 95 3.41 16.56 -10.54
N TYR A 96 3.81 16.17 -11.75
CA TYR A 96 4.57 17.15 -12.53
C TYR A 96 3.56 18.22 -12.94
N SER A 97 3.45 19.30 -12.15
CA SER A 97 2.88 20.52 -12.70
C SER A 97 3.78 20.91 -13.87
N SER A 98 3.24 20.75 -15.07
CA SER A 98 3.87 21.19 -16.31
C SER A 98 3.67 22.71 -16.50
N GLU A 99 3.10 23.40 -15.51
CA GLU A 99 2.87 24.84 -15.52
C GLU A 99 4.09 25.61 -15.04
N ASN A 100 5.25 25.45 -15.70
CA ASN A 100 6.20 26.56 -15.87
C ASN A 100 7.27 26.28 -16.95
N LYS A 101 6.89 25.80 -18.13
CA LYS A 101 7.82 25.70 -19.28
C LYS A 101 7.31 26.36 -20.56
N ARG A 102 6.44 27.36 -20.42
CA ARG A 102 6.11 28.33 -21.48
C ARG A 102 5.89 29.70 -20.87
N SER A 103 6.97 30.41 -20.59
CA SER A 103 6.98 31.86 -20.56
C SER A 103 8.38 32.32 -20.91
N PHE A 104 8.45 33.00 -22.06
CA PHE A 104 9.58 33.61 -22.77
C PHE A 104 10.48 32.65 -23.56
#